data_AF-A0A098CKB0-F1
#
_entry.id   AF-A0A098CKB0-F1
#
_cell.length_a   1.000
_cell.length_b   1.000
_cell.length_c   1.000
_cell.angle_alpha   90.00
_cell.angle_beta   90.00
_cell.angle_gamma   90.00
#
_symmetry.space_group_name_H-M   'P 1'
#
loop_
_entity.id
_entity.type
_entity.pdbx_description
1 polymer ?
#
loop_
_entity_poly.entity_id
_entity_poly.type
_entity_poly.pdbx_seq_one_letter_code
_entity_poly.pdbx_strand_id
1 'polypeptide(L)'
;SIHAAASIRAVENAIGIKVPINAEIIRNIMELTLYVQDHVVHFYQLSALDWVDIISALKADPAATAALAQKVSPSNPRTSVSYFRDVQERIKKFAESGQLGIFANAYWGHPAYKLPPEANLMGVAHYLEALAWQKELVKIHTIFGGKNPHPNFVVGGMALAIDLQSQSAINMESLNFVQALIQQAIDFVDQVYVPDLLAIASFYPEWTKIGGGLGNYMVYGSLPQTSINDVKSFRFPRGVILNKNLAEIHDVSLTDPQQIRGQVNHSWYEYPAGVDALHPSDGITVPKYTGPQPPYKELDENKTYSWVKSPRWNGHAMEVGPLARVLVGYASGRPEFKEVVAMALTRLNLPAEALFSTLGRVAARGLECHLAAHWLMDEFNNLMANLKAGDWVTATMQNWEPSTWPVDCHGVGFTEAPRGALAHWIHIKDQKIENYQCVVPTTWNASPRDDKGQIGAYESALLGTPVHDPKQPLEILRTIHS
;
A
#
# COMPACT_ATOMS: atom_id res chain seq x y z
N SER A 1 6.57 0.17 10.22
CA SER A 1 7.25 -1.10 9.89
C SER A 1 8.02 -0.97 8.58
N ILE A 2 7.37 -0.56 7.48
CA ILE A 2 8.00 -0.61 6.15
C ILE A 2 9.26 0.26 5.97
N HIS A 3 9.29 1.46 6.56
CA HIS A 3 10.51 2.29 6.58
C HIS A 3 11.65 1.68 7.40
N ALA A 4 11.34 0.90 8.44
CA ALA A 4 12.37 0.19 9.19
C ALA A 4 12.97 -0.94 8.34
N ALA A 5 12.14 -1.67 7.57
CA ALA A 5 12.61 -2.67 6.61
C ALA A 5 13.50 -2.05 5.51
N ALA A 6 13.09 -0.92 4.93
CA ALA A 6 13.94 -0.19 3.97
C ALA A 6 15.25 0.29 4.63
N SER A 7 15.17 0.79 5.87
CA SER A 7 16.35 1.29 6.59
C SER A 7 17.38 0.20 6.91
N ILE A 8 16.95 -0.94 7.47
CA ILE A 8 17.88 -2.03 7.76
C ILE A 8 18.48 -2.60 6.48
N ARG A 9 17.69 -2.73 5.40
CA ARG A 9 18.19 -3.15 4.08
C ARG A 9 19.24 -2.18 3.53
N ALA A 10 19.08 -0.86 3.75
CA ALA A 10 20.04 0.13 3.29
C ALA A 10 21.39 0.00 4.02
N VAL A 11 21.35 -0.18 5.34
CA VAL A 11 22.54 -0.41 6.17
C VAL A 11 23.20 -1.74 5.83
N GLU A 12 22.42 -2.81 5.68
CA GLU A 12 22.89 -4.15 5.30
C GLU A 12 23.56 -4.12 3.92
N ASN A 13 22.98 -3.39 2.97
CA ASN A 13 23.57 -3.20 1.65
C ASN A 13 24.89 -2.42 1.73
N ALA A 14 24.96 -1.33 2.50
CA ALA A 14 26.17 -0.52 2.65
C ALA A 14 27.33 -1.29 3.30
N ILE A 15 27.05 -2.09 4.33
CA ILE A 15 28.06 -2.83 5.09
C ILE A 15 28.40 -4.18 4.43
N GLY A 16 27.51 -4.70 3.57
CA GLY A 16 27.68 -6.00 2.92
C GLY A 16 27.20 -7.18 3.77
N ILE A 17 26.19 -6.97 4.62
CA ILE A 17 25.66 -7.99 5.53
C ILE A 17 24.77 -8.97 4.76
N LYS A 18 25.02 -10.27 4.95
CA LYS A 18 24.15 -11.34 4.47
C LYS A 18 23.20 -11.78 5.57
N VAL A 19 21.92 -11.50 5.36
CA VAL A 19 20.85 -11.80 6.31
C VAL A 19 20.49 -13.30 6.24
N PRO A 20 20.29 -13.99 7.38
CA PRO A 20 19.82 -15.38 7.39
C PRO A 20 18.44 -15.54 6.74
N ILE A 21 18.20 -16.69 6.10
CA ILE A 21 16.96 -16.92 5.32
C ILE A 21 15.69 -16.79 6.18
N ASN A 22 15.69 -17.31 7.42
CA ASN A 22 14.52 -17.18 8.30
C ASN A 22 14.23 -15.72 8.66
N ALA A 23 15.25 -14.87 8.72
CA ALA A 23 15.05 -13.45 8.96
C ALA A 23 14.43 -12.75 7.75
N GLU A 24 14.82 -13.12 6.52
CA GLU A 24 14.17 -12.62 5.30
C GLU A 24 12.71 -13.09 5.22
N ILE A 25 12.44 -14.36 5.52
CA ILE A 25 11.07 -14.90 5.56
C ILE A 25 10.22 -14.16 6.61
N ILE A 26 10.74 -13.94 7.82
CA ILE A 26 10.01 -13.19 8.87
C ILE A 26 9.77 -11.73 8.43
N ARG A 27 10.73 -11.10 7.75
CA ARG A 27 10.54 -9.76 7.17
C ARG A 27 9.44 -9.77 6.11
N ASN A 28 9.38 -10.79 5.25
CA ASN A 28 8.28 -10.96 4.29
C ASN A 28 6.93 -11.14 5.01
N ILE A 29 6.86 -11.96 6.05
CA ILE A 29 5.66 -12.14 6.89
C ILE A 29 5.20 -10.79 7.47
N MET A 30 6.11 -9.97 7.99
CA MET A 30 5.79 -8.64 8.50
C MET A 30 5.38 -7.66 7.40
N GLU A 31 6.02 -7.72 6.24
CA GLU A 31 5.62 -6.90 5.09
C GLU A 31 4.21 -7.27 4.62
N LEU A 32 3.93 -8.56 4.42
CA LEU A 32 2.62 -9.06 3.98
C LEU A 32 1.51 -8.82 5.00
N THR A 33 1.81 -8.95 6.30
CA THR A 33 0.88 -8.58 7.38
C THR A 33 0.50 -7.10 7.28
N LEU A 34 1.46 -6.21 7.02
CA LEU A 34 1.19 -4.79 6.78
C LEU A 34 0.32 -4.59 5.53
N TYR A 35 0.62 -5.27 4.42
CA TYR A 35 -0.16 -5.14 3.19
C TYR A 35 -1.63 -5.46 3.43
N VAL A 36 -1.90 -6.62 4.02
CA VAL A 36 -3.27 -7.07 4.23
C VAL A 36 -4.02 -6.13 5.19
N GLN A 37 -3.38 -5.67 6.27
CA GLN A 37 -4.02 -4.74 7.19
C GLN A 37 -4.22 -3.34 6.58
N ASP A 38 -3.20 -2.75 5.93
CA ASP A 38 -3.27 -1.40 5.35
C ASP A 38 -4.33 -1.38 4.24
N HIS A 39 -4.37 -2.40 3.37
CA HIS A 39 -5.32 -2.43 2.26
C HIS A 39 -6.77 -2.60 2.71
N VAL A 40 -7.04 -3.47 3.69
CA VAL A 40 -8.39 -3.62 4.25
C VAL A 40 -8.82 -2.33 4.94
N VAL A 41 -7.96 -1.75 5.80
CA VAL A 41 -8.27 -0.50 6.50
C VAL A 41 -8.46 0.65 5.53
N HIS A 42 -7.62 0.73 4.51
CA HIS A 42 -7.74 1.74 3.47
C HIS A 42 -9.06 1.61 2.73
N PHE A 43 -9.42 0.40 2.28
CA PHE A 43 -10.68 0.21 1.57
C PHE A 43 -11.85 0.65 2.41
N TYR A 44 -12.02 0.10 3.62
CA TYR A 44 -13.20 0.38 4.43
C TYR A 44 -13.13 1.74 5.12
N GLN A 45 -12.09 2.03 5.90
CA GLN A 45 -12.05 3.21 6.76
C GLN A 45 -11.66 4.51 6.04
N LEU A 46 -11.00 4.43 4.87
CA LEU A 46 -10.58 5.64 4.14
C LEU A 46 -11.41 5.87 2.87
N SER A 47 -11.62 4.83 2.05
CA SER A 47 -12.23 5.01 0.72
C SER A 47 -13.70 4.61 0.61
N ALA A 48 -14.19 3.66 1.41
CA ALA A 48 -15.52 3.07 1.18
C ALA A 48 -16.65 4.10 1.33
N LEU A 49 -16.48 5.09 2.21
CA LEU A 49 -17.46 6.15 2.40
C LEU A 49 -17.56 7.10 1.20
N ASP A 50 -16.63 7.05 0.25
CA ASP A 50 -16.80 7.74 -1.02
C ASP A 50 -17.80 7.03 -1.95
N TRP A 51 -18.08 5.74 -1.69
CA TRP A 51 -18.90 4.86 -2.53
C TRP A 51 -20.18 4.38 -1.83
N VAL A 52 -20.17 4.36 -0.49
CA VAL A 52 -21.23 3.86 0.38
C VAL A 52 -21.91 5.02 1.09
N ASP A 53 -23.23 5.15 0.91
CA ASP A 53 -24.06 6.15 1.58
C ASP A 53 -24.68 5.56 2.86
N ILE A 54 -24.19 6.01 4.02
CA ILE A 54 -24.65 5.55 5.34
C ILE A 54 -26.11 5.92 5.61
N ILE A 55 -26.58 7.07 5.14
CA ILE A 55 -27.96 7.50 5.34
C ILE A 55 -28.89 6.66 4.47
N SER A 56 -28.45 6.29 3.26
CA SER A 56 -29.20 5.35 2.41
C SER A 56 -29.32 3.96 3.06
N ALA A 57 -28.32 3.50 3.81
CA ALA A 57 -28.37 2.20 4.49
C ALA A 57 -29.53 2.06 5.50
N LEU A 58 -30.00 3.18 6.07
CA LEU A 58 -31.14 3.21 6.99
C LEU A 58 -32.48 2.86 6.32
N LYS A 59 -32.53 2.86 4.99
CA LYS A 59 -33.72 2.54 4.19
C LYS A 59 -33.74 1.09 3.70
N ALA A 60 -32.69 0.31 3.97
CA ALA A 60 -32.53 -1.03 3.45
C ALA A 60 -33.52 -2.02 4.09
N ASP A 61 -33.97 -3.01 3.32
CA ASP A 61 -34.56 -4.23 3.89
C ASP A 61 -33.44 -5.19 4.35
N PRO A 62 -33.35 -5.53 5.64
CA PRO A 62 -32.37 -6.49 6.14
C PRO A 62 -32.45 -7.87 5.48
N ALA A 63 -33.64 -8.31 5.05
CA ALA A 63 -33.80 -9.60 4.37
C ALA A 63 -33.21 -9.57 2.96
N ALA A 64 -33.49 -8.52 2.20
CA ALA A 64 -32.87 -8.30 0.89
C ALA A 64 -31.34 -8.09 0.99
N THR A 65 -30.88 -7.41 2.05
CA THR A 65 -29.44 -7.24 2.33
C THR A 65 -28.76 -8.59 2.60
N ALA A 66 -29.38 -9.43 3.43
CA ALA A 66 -28.90 -10.80 3.68
C ALA A 66 -28.80 -11.63 2.40
N ALA A 67 -29.85 -11.60 1.56
CA ALA A 67 -29.85 -12.30 0.28
C ALA A 67 -28.77 -11.78 -0.68
N LEU A 68 -28.53 -10.46 -0.71
CA LEU A 68 -27.45 -9.86 -1.49
C LEU A 68 -26.08 -10.34 -0.99
N ALA A 69 -25.83 -10.28 0.33
CA ALA A 69 -24.57 -10.69 0.92
C ALA A 69 -24.26 -12.17 0.65
N GLN A 70 -25.26 -13.06 0.77
CA GLN A 70 -25.14 -14.49 0.42
C GLN A 70 -24.86 -14.72 -1.07
N LYS A 71 -25.43 -13.89 -1.96
CA LYS A 71 -25.17 -13.98 -3.40
C LYS A 71 -23.76 -13.52 -3.76
N VAL A 72 -23.29 -12.44 -3.12
CA VAL A 72 -21.99 -11.83 -3.36
C VAL A 72 -20.87 -12.69 -2.78
N SER A 73 -21.06 -13.22 -1.57
CA SER A 73 -20.12 -14.08 -0.86
C SER A 73 -20.83 -15.25 -0.18
N PRO A 74 -21.06 -16.37 -0.90
CA PRO A 74 -21.80 -17.53 -0.38
C PRO A 74 -21.13 -18.22 0.82
N SER A 75 -19.81 -18.06 0.98
CA SER A 75 -19.03 -18.63 2.07
C SER A 75 -18.97 -17.74 3.30
N ASN A 76 -19.41 -16.47 3.23
CA ASN A 76 -19.39 -15.58 4.39
C ASN A 76 -20.42 -16.03 5.45
N PRO A 77 -19.98 -16.36 6.67
CA PRO A 77 -20.87 -16.87 7.71
C PRO A 77 -21.77 -15.81 8.35
N ARG A 78 -21.47 -14.50 8.21
CA ARG A 78 -22.20 -13.40 8.85
C ARG A 78 -23.16 -12.69 7.90
N THR A 79 -24.09 -13.44 7.34
CA THR A 79 -25.03 -12.95 6.33
C THR A 79 -26.50 -13.12 6.74
N SER A 80 -26.79 -13.19 8.05
CA SER A 80 -28.15 -13.40 8.54
C SER A 80 -29.00 -12.12 8.53
N VAL A 81 -30.32 -12.29 8.39
CA VAL A 81 -31.28 -11.16 8.45
C VAL A 81 -31.21 -10.43 9.79
N SER A 82 -31.05 -11.16 10.90
CA SER A 82 -30.95 -10.55 12.23
C SER A 82 -29.68 -9.71 12.35
N TYR A 83 -28.55 -10.18 11.82
CA TYR A 83 -27.29 -9.45 11.83
C TYR A 83 -27.42 -8.07 11.17
N PHE A 84 -27.94 -8.02 9.93
CA PHE A 84 -28.12 -6.75 9.23
C PHE A 84 -29.15 -5.83 9.90
N ARG A 85 -30.20 -6.40 10.52
CA ARG A 85 -31.17 -5.62 11.31
C ARG A 85 -30.50 -4.96 12.51
N ASP A 86 -29.69 -5.71 13.25
CA ASP A 86 -28.99 -5.20 14.44
C ASP A 86 -27.99 -4.09 14.07
N VAL A 87 -27.26 -4.27 12.95
CA VAL A 87 -26.37 -3.24 12.40
C VAL A 87 -27.17 -1.99 12.01
N GLN A 88 -28.27 -2.15 11.28
CA GLN A 88 -29.13 -1.04 10.88
C GLN A 88 -29.69 -0.28 12.08
N GLU A 89 -30.19 -0.99 13.11
CA GLU A 89 -30.68 -0.39 14.34
C GLU A 89 -29.58 0.37 15.09
N ARG A 90 -28.36 -0.14 15.12
CA ARG A 90 -27.21 0.54 15.72
C ARG A 90 -26.90 1.86 15.00
N ILE A 91 -26.88 1.86 13.66
CA ILE A 91 -26.64 3.08 12.86
C ILE A 91 -27.81 4.06 13.04
N LYS A 92 -29.04 3.55 13.07
CA LYS A 92 -30.24 4.37 13.30
C LYS A 92 -30.17 5.10 14.64
N LYS A 93 -29.88 4.40 15.74
CA LYS A 93 -29.71 5.00 17.07
C LYS A 93 -28.59 6.04 17.08
N PHE A 94 -27.48 5.77 16.39
CA PHE A 94 -26.39 6.71 16.23
C PHE A 94 -26.83 7.98 15.49
N ALA A 95 -27.56 7.85 14.38
CA ALA A 95 -28.11 8.97 13.63
C ALA A 95 -29.14 9.79 14.43
N GLU A 96 -30.04 9.12 15.14
CA GLU A 96 -31.07 9.75 15.99
C GLU A 96 -30.49 10.50 17.20
N SER A 97 -29.26 10.18 17.62
CA SER A 97 -28.58 10.91 18.70
C SER A 97 -28.23 12.36 18.35
N GLY A 98 -28.23 12.72 17.05
CA GLY A 98 -27.76 14.01 16.56
C GLY A 98 -26.23 14.20 16.63
N GLN A 99 -25.50 13.24 17.20
CA GLN A 99 -24.03 13.26 17.35
C GLN A 99 -23.36 12.42 16.27
N LEU A 100 -23.44 12.88 15.02
CA LEU A 100 -22.97 12.13 13.84
C LEU A 100 -21.46 11.90 13.77
N GLY A 101 -20.67 12.56 14.62
CA GLY A 101 -19.21 12.38 14.70
C GLY A 101 -18.55 12.51 13.33
N ILE A 102 -17.80 11.46 12.94
CA ILE A 102 -17.12 11.39 11.64
C ILE A 102 -18.06 11.40 10.42
N PHE A 103 -19.37 11.20 10.61
CA PHE A 103 -20.38 11.20 9.55
C PHE A 103 -21.10 12.55 9.39
N ALA A 104 -20.77 13.56 10.22
CA ALA A 104 -21.52 14.83 10.26
C ALA A 104 -21.40 15.69 8.98
N ASN A 105 -20.26 15.67 8.30
CA ASN A 105 -19.94 16.56 7.17
C ASN A 105 -19.65 15.81 5.86
N ALA A 106 -20.07 14.55 5.77
CA ALA A 106 -19.97 13.76 4.54
C ALA A 106 -21.12 14.11 3.57
N TYR A 107 -20.99 13.66 2.33
CA TYR A 107 -21.85 14.10 1.21
C TYR A 107 -23.08 13.20 1.00
N TRP A 108 -23.73 12.78 2.08
CA TRP A 108 -24.86 11.83 2.01
C TRP A 108 -25.99 12.32 1.09
N GLY A 109 -26.52 11.43 0.25
CA GLY A 109 -27.52 11.77 -0.78
C GLY A 109 -26.96 12.44 -2.04
N HIS A 110 -25.64 12.67 -2.12
CA HIS A 110 -25.01 13.19 -3.34
C HIS A 110 -25.30 12.26 -4.54
N PRO A 111 -25.64 12.80 -5.73
CA PRO A 111 -26.08 11.98 -6.86
C PRO A 111 -25.00 11.06 -7.44
N ALA A 112 -23.74 11.25 -7.04
CA ALA A 112 -22.66 10.33 -7.39
C ALA A 112 -22.67 9.02 -6.57
N TYR A 113 -23.45 8.89 -5.49
CA TYR A 113 -23.72 7.59 -4.86
C TYR A 113 -24.73 6.79 -5.69
N LYS A 114 -24.38 5.56 -6.04
CA LYS A 114 -25.18 4.69 -6.94
C LYS A 114 -25.65 3.39 -6.30
N LEU A 115 -25.14 3.06 -5.12
CA LEU A 115 -25.52 1.83 -4.43
C LEU A 115 -26.98 1.87 -3.95
N PRO A 116 -27.75 0.78 -4.09
CA PRO A 116 -29.05 0.65 -3.45
C PRO A 116 -28.89 0.58 -1.92
N PRO A 117 -29.95 0.89 -1.13
CA PRO A 117 -29.93 0.80 0.32
C PRO A 117 -29.33 -0.50 0.86
N GLU A 118 -29.66 -1.64 0.27
CA GLU A 118 -29.19 -2.97 0.69
C GLU A 118 -27.68 -3.12 0.54
N ALA A 119 -27.11 -2.65 -0.58
CA ALA A 119 -25.66 -2.67 -0.78
C ALA A 119 -24.94 -1.70 0.16
N ASN A 120 -25.57 -0.56 0.47
CA ASN A 120 -25.04 0.36 1.48
C ASN A 120 -25.03 -0.27 2.87
N LEU A 121 -26.11 -0.93 3.30
CA LEU A 121 -26.16 -1.59 4.61
C LEU A 121 -25.13 -2.73 4.71
N MET A 122 -24.94 -3.50 3.64
CA MET A 122 -23.87 -4.50 3.55
C MET A 122 -22.49 -3.86 3.73
N GLY A 123 -22.17 -2.81 2.97
CA GLY A 123 -20.90 -2.10 3.07
C GLY A 123 -20.65 -1.47 4.45
N VAL A 124 -21.68 -0.94 5.11
CA VAL A 124 -21.53 -0.41 6.49
C VAL A 124 -21.33 -1.53 7.51
N ALA A 125 -21.99 -2.67 7.37
CA ALA A 125 -21.75 -3.82 8.24
C ALA A 125 -20.29 -4.27 8.14
N HIS A 126 -19.79 -4.48 6.92
CA HIS A 126 -18.42 -4.91 6.68
C HIS A 126 -17.38 -3.83 7.04
N TYR A 127 -17.70 -2.54 6.93
CA TYR A 127 -16.89 -1.45 7.48
C TYR A 127 -16.66 -1.62 8.98
N LEU A 128 -17.71 -1.93 9.75
CA LEU A 128 -17.61 -2.14 11.19
C LEU A 128 -16.85 -3.42 11.55
N GLU A 129 -17.04 -4.49 10.75
CA GLU A 129 -16.29 -5.73 10.91
C GLU A 129 -14.79 -5.54 10.64
N ALA A 130 -14.43 -4.86 9.55
CA ALA A 130 -13.05 -4.55 9.20
C ALA A 130 -12.35 -3.76 10.32
N LEU A 131 -13.03 -2.75 10.88
CA LEU A 131 -12.51 -1.97 12.00
C LEU A 131 -12.26 -2.83 13.24
N ALA A 132 -13.12 -3.82 13.50
CA ALA A 132 -12.98 -4.75 14.61
C ALA A 132 -11.92 -5.82 14.36
N TRP A 133 -11.79 -6.32 13.13
CA TRP A 133 -10.89 -7.40 12.74
C TRP A 133 -9.44 -6.94 12.57
N GLN A 134 -9.20 -5.75 12.03
CA GLN A 134 -7.84 -5.30 11.68
C GLN A 134 -6.83 -5.31 12.85
N LYS A 135 -7.31 -5.15 14.09
CA LYS A 135 -6.47 -5.21 15.30
C LYS A 135 -5.98 -6.63 15.64
N GLU A 136 -6.62 -7.66 15.09
CA GLU A 136 -6.26 -9.05 15.31
C GLU A 136 -5.06 -9.44 14.46
N LEU A 137 -5.11 -9.14 13.15
CA LEU A 137 -4.03 -9.46 12.21
C LEU A 137 -2.67 -8.89 12.64
N VAL A 138 -2.66 -7.64 13.15
CA VAL A 138 -1.42 -6.98 13.57
C VAL A 138 -0.73 -7.63 14.77
N LYS A 139 -1.38 -8.58 15.46
CA LYS A 139 -0.72 -9.39 16.49
C LYS A 139 0.44 -10.22 15.93
N ILE A 140 0.45 -10.52 14.62
CA ILE A 140 1.62 -11.11 13.94
C ILE A 140 2.84 -10.19 14.07
N HIS A 141 2.69 -8.86 13.86
CA HIS A 141 3.77 -7.90 14.14
C HIS A 141 4.15 -7.84 15.62
N THR A 142 3.19 -8.01 16.54
CA THR A 142 3.48 -8.04 17.97
C THR A 142 4.33 -9.26 18.34
N ILE A 143 4.05 -10.42 17.74
CA ILE A 143 4.80 -11.66 17.98
C ILE A 143 6.23 -11.53 17.44
N PHE A 144 6.39 -11.11 16.18
CA PHE A 144 7.73 -11.05 15.58
C PHE A 144 8.50 -9.74 15.83
N GLY A 145 7.81 -8.67 16.23
CA GLY A 145 8.40 -7.33 16.37
C GLY A 145 8.11 -6.65 17.71
N GLY A 146 7.43 -7.32 18.63
CA GLY A 146 7.15 -6.85 19.99
C GLY A 146 5.93 -5.92 20.13
N LYS A 147 5.54 -5.19 19.08
CA LYS A 147 4.37 -4.28 19.11
C LYS A 147 3.86 -3.89 17.72
N ASN A 148 2.63 -3.39 17.67
CA ASN A 148 2.08 -2.62 16.56
C ASN A 148 1.23 -1.46 17.12
N PRO A 149 1.37 -0.21 16.63
CA PRO A 149 2.28 0.26 15.57
C PRO A 149 3.76 0.25 15.95
N HIS A 150 4.63 0.42 14.93
CA HIS A 150 6.09 0.49 15.05
C HIS A 150 6.77 -0.75 15.68
N PRO A 151 6.68 -1.94 15.05
CA PRO A 151 7.46 -3.09 15.47
C PRO A 151 8.96 -2.84 15.35
N ASN A 152 9.74 -3.59 16.13
CA ASN A 152 11.20 -3.50 16.18
C ASN A 152 11.85 -4.39 15.11
N PHE A 153 13.01 -3.97 14.64
CA PHE A 153 13.87 -4.69 13.69
C PHE A 153 15.33 -4.55 14.15
N VAL A 154 16.22 -5.36 13.58
CA VAL A 154 17.67 -5.25 13.82
C VAL A 154 18.42 -5.39 12.50
N VAL A 155 19.50 -4.62 12.34
CA VAL A 155 20.45 -4.81 11.22
C VAL A 155 21.06 -6.21 11.35
N GLY A 156 21.04 -6.98 10.27
CA GLY A 156 21.52 -8.37 10.26
C GLY A 156 20.45 -9.43 10.50
N GLY A 157 19.19 -9.05 10.77
CA GLY A 157 18.08 -10.01 10.81
C GLY A 157 16.83 -9.51 11.55
N MET A 158 16.36 -10.30 12.52
CA MET A 158 15.22 -10.01 13.39
C MET A 158 15.64 -10.08 14.86
N ALA A 159 15.11 -9.19 15.69
CA ALA A 159 15.48 -9.05 17.10
C ALA A 159 14.88 -10.13 18.03
N LEU A 160 14.39 -11.23 17.45
CA LEU A 160 13.73 -12.33 18.14
C LEU A 160 14.59 -13.58 18.07
N ALA A 161 14.49 -14.42 19.10
CA ALA A 161 15.01 -15.77 19.08
C ALA A 161 13.86 -16.77 18.87
N ILE A 162 14.16 -17.88 18.17
CA ILE A 162 13.25 -19.02 18.03
C ILE A 162 13.80 -20.16 18.88
N ASP A 163 12.97 -20.66 19.79
CA ASP A 163 13.22 -21.87 20.55
C ASP A 163 11.86 -22.51 20.82
N LEU A 164 11.62 -23.66 20.19
CA LEU A 164 10.33 -24.35 20.19
C LEU A 164 9.92 -24.88 21.57
N GLN A 165 10.84 -24.94 22.54
CA GLN A 165 10.62 -25.48 23.88
C GLN A 165 10.65 -24.40 24.97
N SER A 166 11.14 -23.20 24.67
CA SER A 166 11.23 -22.10 25.63
C SER A 166 9.95 -21.28 25.72
N GLN A 167 9.65 -20.78 26.92
CA GLN A 167 8.58 -19.79 27.15
C GLN A 167 9.04 -18.35 26.90
N SER A 168 10.34 -18.10 26.78
CA SER A 168 10.92 -16.75 26.60
C SER A 168 11.30 -16.44 25.14
N ALA A 169 10.99 -17.34 24.21
CA ALA A 169 11.31 -17.22 22.79
C ALA A 169 10.07 -17.53 21.93
N ILE A 170 10.17 -17.31 20.62
CA ILE A 170 9.14 -17.75 19.69
C ILE A 170 9.12 -19.28 19.67
N ASN A 171 7.99 -19.84 20.09
CA ASN A 171 7.76 -21.26 20.26
C ASN A 171 6.56 -21.75 19.44
N MET A 172 6.23 -23.04 19.56
CA MET A 172 5.14 -23.63 18.77
C MET A 172 3.76 -23.03 19.06
N GLU A 173 3.50 -22.61 20.30
CA GLU A 173 2.24 -21.92 20.65
C GLU A 173 2.11 -20.60 19.90
N SER A 174 3.18 -19.80 19.89
CA SER A 174 3.24 -18.53 19.16
C SER A 174 3.04 -18.73 17.67
N LEU A 175 3.69 -19.75 17.08
CA LEU A 175 3.59 -20.06 15.66
C LEU A 175 2.19 -20.57 15.27
N ASN A 176 1.57 -21.42 16.09
CA ASN A 176 0.19 -21.86 15.87
C ASN A 176 -0.80 -20.68 15.93
N PHE A 177 -0.58 -19.73 16.86
CA PHE A 177 -1.40 -18.53 16.93
C PHE A 177 -1.21 -17.63 15.71
N VAL A 178 0.02 -17.47 15.21
CA VAL A 178 0.29 -16.78 13.93
C VAL A 178 -0.48 -17.45 12.80
N GLN A 179 -0.39 -18.78 12.65
CA GLN A 179 -1.11 -19.50 11.58
C GLN A 179 -2.62 -19.25 11.61
N ALA A 180 -3.22 -19.28 12.80
CA ALA A 180 -4.65 -19.01 12.97
C ALA A 180 -5.04 -17.57 12.59
N LEU A 181 -4.18 -16.58 12.86
CA LEU A 181 -4.38 -15.20 12.44
C LEU A 181 -4.26 -15.04 10.92
N ILE A 182 -3.33 -15.75 10.28
CA ILE A 182 -3.17 -15.74 8.82
C ILE A 182 -4.40 -16.35 8.15
N GLN A 183 -4.91 -17.48 8.66
CA GLN A 183 -6.14 -18.09 8.12
C GLN A 183 -7.33 -17.14 8.24
N GLN A 184 -7.50 -16.47 9.38
CA GLN A 184 -8.55 -15.45 9.54
C GLN A 184 -8.39 -14.29 8.55
N ALA A 185 -7.16 -13.95 8.15
CA ALA A 185 -6.91 -12.91 7.16
C ALA A 185 -7.31 -13.34 5.75
N ILE A 186 -6.96 -14.57 5.36
CA ILE A 186 -7.42 -15.17 4.10
C ILE A 186 -8.95 -15.18 4.06
N ASP A 187 -9.60 -15.69 5.13
CA ASP A 187 -11.06 -15.75 5.20
C ASP A 187 -11.69 -14.35 5.09
N PHE A 188 -11.16 -13.35 5.80
CA PHE A 188 -11.71 -11.99 5.74
C PHE A 188 -11.52 -11.35 4.35
N VAL A 189 -10.35 -11.51 3.75
CA VAL A 189 -10.06 -10.92 2.44
C VAL A 189 -10.94 -11.57 1.36
N ASP A 190 -11.01 -12.90 1.34
CA ASP A 190 -11.67 -13.65 0.27
C ASP A 190 -13.20 -13.68 0.43
N GLN A 191 -13.71 -13.60 1.66
CA GLN A 191 -15.14 -13.71 1.93
C GLN A 191 -15.80 -12.35 2.21
N VAL A 192 -15.04 -11.29 2.48
CA VAL A 192 -15.58 -9.96 2.79
C VAL A 192 -15.00 -8.90 1.86
N TYR A 193 -13.68 -8.66 1.88
CA TYR A 193 -13.08 -7.55 1.14
C TYR A 193 -13.23 -7.66 -0.39
N VAL A 194 -12.72 -8.74 -1.01
CA VAL A 194 -12.77 -8.89 -2.47
C VAL A 194 -14.22 -8.96 -3.00
N PRO A 195 -15.14 -9.71 -2.36
CA PRO A 195 -16.54 -9.72 -2.79
C PRO A 195 -17.20 -8.34 -2.72
N ASP A 196 -17.00 -7.58 -1.64
CA ASP A 196 -17.52 -6.22 -1.50
C ASP A 196 -16.97 -5.28 -2.57
N LEU A 197 -15.66 -5.32 -2.79
CA LEU A 197 -14.99 -4.54 -3.82
C LEU A 197 -15.64 -4.78 -5.20
N LEU A 198 -15.80 -6.04 -5.60
CA LEU A 198 -16.37 -6.38 -6.90
C LEU A 198 -17.87 -6.02 -6.96
N ALA A 199 -18.61 -6.22 -5.88
CA ALA A 199 -20.01 -5.82 -5.81
C ALA A 199 -20.17 -4.31 -5.96
N ILE A 200 -19.42 -3.52 -5.19
CA ILE A 200 -19.42 -2.05 -5.26
C ILE A 200 -19.00 -1.58 -6.65
N ALA A 201 -17.89 -2.09 -7.18
CA ALA A 201 -17.39 -1.74 -8.50
C ALA A 201 -18.45 -1.92 -9.61
N SER A 202 -19.32 -2.93 -9.51
CA SER A 202 -20.38 -3.17 -10.50
C SER A 202 -21.43 -2.05 -10.62
N PHE A 203 -21.57 -1.21 -9.58
CA PHE A 203 -22.48 -0.06 -9.59
C PHE A 203 -21.84 1.24 -10.08
N TYR A 204 -20.53 1.22 -10.35
CA TYR A 204 -19.74 2.40 -10.73
C TYR A 204 -18.97 2.21 -12.05
N PRO A 205 -19.58 1.68 -13.13
CA PRO A 205 -18.87 1.40 -14.38
C PRO A 205 -18.27 2.66 -15.02
N GLU A 206 -18.79 3.86 -14.75
CA GLU A 206 -18.22 5.12 -15.23
C GLU A 206 -16.82 5.38 -14.67
N TRP A 207 -16.52 4.89 -13.46
CA TRP A 207 -15.22 5.05 -12.80
C TRP A 207 -14.11 4.16 -13.39
N THR A 208 -14.45 3.30 -14.36
CA THR A 208 -13.48 2.59 -15.22
C THR A 208 -12.84 3.50 -16.27
N LYS A 209 -13.36 4.72 -16.46
CA LYS A 209 -12.91 5.68 -17.48
C LYS A 209 -12.40 7.00 -16.91
N ILE A 210 -12.51 7.19 -15.60
CA ILE A 210 -12.12 8.41 -14.88
C ILE A 210 -10.81 8.15 -14.14
N GLY A 211 -9.92 9.14 -14.11
CA GLY A 211 -8.68 9.09 -13.33
C GLY A 211 -7.58 8.21 -13.89
N GLY A 212 -7.48 8.07 -15.21
CA GLY A 212 -6.47 7.20 -15.83
C GLY A 212 -5.00 7.60 -15.63
N GLY A 213 -4.75 8.81 -15.14
CA GLY A 213 -3.42 9.27 -14.72
C GLY A 213 -2.37 9.27 -15.83
N LEU A 214 -1.11 9.11 -15.42
CA LEU A 214 0.08 9.28 -16.26
C LEU A 214 0.21 8.22 -17.36
N GLY A 215 -0.22 6.99 -17.08
CA GLY A 215 0.06 5.82 -17.92
C GLY A 215 1.49 5.29 -17.79
N ASN A 216 2.32 5.87 -16.91
CA ASN A 216 3.65 5.39 -16.59
C ASN A 216 3.64 4.77 -15.18
N TYR A 217 4.15 3.55 -15.04
CA TYR A 217 4.11 2.78 -13.79
C TYR A 217 5.50 2.29 -13.41
N MET A 218 5.84 2.31 -12.12
CA MET A 218 7.14 1.85 -11.63
C MET A 218 7.03 0.96 -10.40
N VAL A 219 7.85 -0.09 -10.38
CA VAL A 219 7.96 -1.06 -9.30
C VAL A 219 9.44 -1.40 -9.08
N TYR A 220 9.95 -1.18 -7.86
CA TYR A 220 11.30 -1.59 -7.47
C TYR A 220 11.39 -3.09 -7.17
N GLY A 221 10.25 -3.70 -6.86
CA GLY A 221 10.12 -5.10 -6.50
C GLY A 221 10.45 -5.38 -5.03
N SER A 222 9.87 -6.45 -4.48
CA SER A 222 10.00 -6.84 -3.07
C SER A 222 9.57 -8.30 -2.86
N LEU A 223 9.54 -8.72 -1.60
CA LEU A 223 9.24 -10.08 -1.16
C LEU A 223 10.19 -11.12 -1.79
N PRO A 224 11.52 -10.99 -1.56
CA PRO A 224 12.49 -11.94 -2.07
C PRO A 224 12.27 -13.34 -1.49
N GLN A 225 12.33 -14.35 -2.36
CA GLN A 225 12.23 -15.75 -1.95
C GLN A 225 13.59 -16.37 -1.60
N THR A 226 14.69 -15.68 -1.91
CA THR A 226 16.06 -16.10 -1.59
C THR A 226 16.83 -15.01 -0.86
N SER A 227 16.99 -13.84 -1.48
CA SER A 227 17.69 -12.68 -0.93
C SER A 227 17.22 -11.41 -1.63
N ILE A 228 17.25 -10.27 -0.93
CA ILE A 228 16.95 -8.95 -1.51
C ILE A 228 17.83 -8.58 -2.72
N ASN A 229 19.01 -9.20 -2.86
CA ASN A 229 19.89 -8.99 -4.02
C ASN A 229 19.52 -9.85 -5.24
N ASP A 230 18.66 -10.87 -5.08
CA ASP A 230 18.19 -11.73 -6.16
C ASP A 230 16.83 -11.25 -6.67
N VAL A 231 16.88 -10.27 -7.57
CA VAL A 231 15.69 -9.63 -8.17
C VAL A 231 14.75 -10.64 -8.87
N LYS A 232 15.29 -11.75 -9.39
CA LYS A 232 14.47 -12.76 -10.09
C LYS A 232 13.56 -13.53 -9.12
N SER A 233 13.97 -13.61 -7.85
CA SER A 233 13.22 -14.28 -6.79
C SER A 233 12.05 -13.48 -6.24
N PHE A 234 11.87 -12.21 -6.61
CA PHE A 234 10.83 -11.37 -6.03
C PHE A 234 9.43 -11.84 -6.42
N ARG A 235 8.50 -11.86 -5.45
CA ARG A 235 7.05 -12.04 -5.75
C ARG A 235 6.47 -10.83 -6.46
N PHE A 236 6.86 -9.61 -6.05
CA PHE A 236 6.58 -8.40 -6.83
C PHE A 236 7.70 -8.17 -7.84
N PRO A 237 7.49 -8.43 -9.15
CA PRO A 237 8.53 -8.24 -10.14
C PRO A 237 8.89 -6.76 -10.27
N ARG A 238 10.19 -6.51 -10.40
CA ARG A 238 10.75 -5.18 -10.70
C ARG A 238 10.48 -4.80 -12.16
N GLY A 239 10.13 -3.55 -12.40
CA GLY A 239 10.00 -3.05 -13.77
C GLY A 239 9.34 -1.68 -13.88
N VAL A 240 9.42 -1.12 -15.08
CA VAL A 240 8.78 0.13 -15.49
C VAL A 240 7.94 -0.11 -16.75
N ILE A 241 6.72 0.39 -16.74
CA ILE A 241 5.84 0.48 -17.92
C ILE A 241 5.72 1.96 -18.29
N LEU A 242 5.86 2.28 -19.57
CA LEU A 242 5.63 3.62 -20.11
C LEU A 242 4.42 3.63 -21.04
N ASN A 243 3.68 4.74 -21.06
CA ASN A 243 2.59 4.99 -22.01
C ASN A 243 1.55 3.87 -22.09
N LYS A 244 1.29 3.18 -20.97
CA LYS A 244 0.39 2.01 -20.85
C LYS A 244 0.79 0.82 -21.74
N ASN A 245 2.03 0.78 -22.24
CA ASN A 245 2.54 -0.30 -23.08
C ASN A 245 2.87 -1.55 -22.24
N LEU A 246 1.91 -2.46 -22.08
CA LEU A 246 2.10 -3.71 -21.34
C LEU A 246 2.97 -4.76 -22.08
N ALA A 247 3.34 -4.51 -23.34
CA ALA A 247 4.21 -5.40 -24.10
C ALA A 247 5.71 -5.17 -23.81
N GLU A 248 6.04 -4.09 -23.11
CA GLU A 248 7.42 -3.69 -22.83
C GLU A 248 7.58 -3.38 -21.34
N ILE A 249 8.63 -3.95 -20.73
CA ILE A 249 9.02 -3.66 -19.36
C ILE A 249 10.46 -3.18 -19.40
N HIS A 250 10.68 -1.95 -18.91
CA HIS A 250 12.01 -1.39 -18.77
C HIS A 250 12.60 -1.73 -17.40
N ASP A 251 13.92 -1.86 -17.33
CA ASP A 251 14.65 -2.07 -16.10
C ASP A 251 14.71 -0.78 -15.26
N VAL A 252 14.69 -0.92 -13.93
CA VAL A 252 14.96 0.16 -12.99
C VAL A 252 16.19 -0.15 -12.14
N SER A 253 17.12 0.81 -12.09
CA SER A 253 18.30 0.79 -11.24
C SER A 253 18.19 1.88 -10.19
N LEU A 254 18.42 1.50 -8.93
CA LEU A 254 18.43 2.42 -7.79
C LEU A 254 19.82 3.01 -7.53
N THR A 255 20.84 2.58 -8.26
CA THR A 255 22.24 3.04 -8.13
C THR A 255 22.73 3.79 -9.35
N ASP A 256 21.99 3.74 -10.46
CA ASP A 256 22.26 4.56 -11.64
C ASP A 256 21.86 6.02 -11.34
N PRO A 257 22.83 6.96 -11.31
CA PRO A 257 22.58 8.35 -10.93
C PRO A 257 21.68 9.10 -11.92
N GLN A 258 21.43 8.55 -13.12
CA GLN A 258 20.58 9.19 -14.13
C GLN A 258 19.12 8.77 -14.04
N GLN A 259 18.80 7.64 -13.39
CA GLN A 259 17.44 7.13 -13.37
C GLN A 259 16.55 7.89 -12.40
N ILE A 260 16.75 7.71 -11.10
CA ILE A 260 15.88 8.32 -10.08
C ILE A 260 16.47 9.64 -9.63
N ARG A 261 15.85 10.75 -10.02
CA ARG A 261 16.30 12.09 -9.64
C ARG A 261 15.15 12.91 -9.09
N GLY A 262 15.39 13.60 -7.98
CA GLY A 262 14.45 14.54 -7.36
C GLY A 262 14.77 15.97 -7.74
N GLN A 263 13.73 16.75 -8.02
CA GLN A 263 13.79 18.19 -8.22
C GLN A 263 13.05 18.94 -7.10
N VAL A 264 13.28 20.25 -7.02
CA VAL A 264 12.64 21.12 -6.01
C VAL A 264 12.06 22.42 -6.60
N ASN A 265 11.99 22.54 -7.93
CA ASN A 265 11.54 23.77 -8.63
C ASN A 265 10.15 24.26 -8.18
N HIS A 266 9.25 23.34 -7.85
CA HIS A 266 7.91 23.64 -7.34
C HIS A 266 7.70 23.19 -5.88
N SER A 267 8.80 22.99 -5.14
CA SER A 267 8.79 22.51 -3.76
C SER A 267 9.48 23.50 -2.82
N TRP A 268 9.10 23.53 -1.54
CA TRP A 268 9.66 24.42 -0.52
C TRP A 268 11.02 23.94 0.00
N TYR A 269 11.99 23.75 -0.89
CA TYR A 269 13.37 23.38 -0.59
C TYR A 269 14.34 24.19 -1.43
N GLU A 270 15.60 24.22 -1.00
CA GLU A 270 16.68 24.87 -1.73
C GLU A 270 17.75 23.88 -2.16
N TYR A 271 18.11 23.94 -3.44
CA TYR A 271 19.32 23.31 -3.99
C TYR A 271 20.38 24.38 -4.28
N PRO A 272 21.67 24.01 -4.28
CA PRO A 272 22.74 24.91 -4.70
C PRO A 272 22.53 25.45 -6.12
N ALA A 273 23.07 26.64 -6.41
CA ALA A 273 22.98 27.23 -7.74
C ALA A 273 23.57 26.31 -8.81
N GLY A 274 22.85 26.14 -9.93
CA GLY A 274 23.23 25.25 -11.03
C GLY A 274 22.92 23.77 -10.83
N VAL A 275 22.20 23.40 -9.76
CA VAL A 275 21.78 22.03 -9.48
C VAL A 275 20.25 21.91 -9.64
N ASP A 276 19.82 21.33 -10.76
CA ASP A 276 18.38 21.22 -11.06
C ASP A 276 17.74 19.94 -10.50
N ALA A 277 18.49 18.84 -10.49
CA ALA A 277 17.99 17.54 -10.03
C ALA A 277 19.11 16.70 -9.41
N LEU A 278 18.81 15.98 -8.34
CA LEU A 278 19.77 15.14 -7.63
C LEU A 278 19.29 13.69 -7.55
N HIS A 279 20.21 12.75 -7.77
CA HIS A 279 19.99 11.37 -7.33
C HIS A 279 19.97 11.32 -5.80
N PRO A 280 19.15 10.48 -5.15
CA PRO A 280 19.06 10.43 -3.69
C PRO A 280 20.40 10.20 -2.96
N SER A 281 21.37 9.49 -3.54
CA SER A 281 22.72 9.36 -2.94
C SER A 281 23.37 10.73 -2.67
N ASP A 282 23.14 11.70 -3.54
CA ASP A 282 23.65 13.08 -3.43
C ASP A 282 22.55 14.05 -2.97
N GLY A 283 21.41 13.54 -2.53
CA GLY A 283 20.22 14.34 -2.27
C GLY A 283 20.43 15.33 -1.13
N ILE A 284 19.86 16.52 -1.29
CA ILE A 284 19.90 17.61 -0.30
C ILE A 284 18.48 17.86 0.21
N THR A 285 18.34 18.14 1.51
CA THR A 285 17.05 18.51 2.14
C THR A 285 17.23 19.74 3.01
N VAL A 286 17.20 20.93 2.41
CA VAL A 286 17.22 22.22 3.10
C VAL A 286 15.86 22.90 2.92
N PRO A 287 14.99 22.91 3.95
CA PRO A 287 13.68 23.54 3.87
C PRO A 287 13.77 25.04 3.57
N LYS A 288 12.96 25.51 2.62
CA LYS A 288 12.86 26.93 2.27
C LYS A 288 11.41 27.27 1.90
N TYR A 289 10.65 27.71 2.90
CA TYR A 289 9.26 28.09 2.68
C TYR A 289 9.17 29.44 1.97
N THR A 290 8.55 29.43 0.80
CA THR A 290 8.32 30.59 -0.08
C THR A 290 6.86 30.73 -0.47
N GLY A 291 5.98 29.95 0.17
CA GLY A 291 4.53 30.01 -0.02
C GLY A 291 3.87 31.22 0.65
N PRO A 292 2.55 31.39 0.48
CA PRO A 292 1.80 32.48 1.08
C PRO A 292 1.75 32.38 2.61
N GLN A 293 1.59 33.51 3.30
CA GLN A 293 1.40 33.52 4.76
C GLN A 293 -0.06 33.21 5.11
N PRO A 294 -0.33 32.36 6.13
CA PRO A 294 -1.70 32.13 6.60
C PRO A 294 -2.35 33.39 7.19
N PRO A 295 -3.68 33.58 7.01
CA PRO A 295 -4.58 32.78 6.18
C PRO A 295 -4.44 33.14 4.69
N TYR A 296 -4.42 32.12 3.83
CA TYR A 296 -4.46 32.28 2.38
C TYR A 296 -5.62 31.47 1.79
N LYS A 297 -6.07 31.84 0.59
CA LYS A 297 -7.17 31.16 -0.10
C LYS A 297 -6.68 30.15 -1.14
N GLU A 298 -5.59 30.46 -1.82
CA GLU A 298 -5.07 29.71 -2.96
C GLU A 298 -3.54 29.64 -2.88
N LEU A 299 -2.97 28.60 -3.48
CA LEU A 299 -1.54 28.49 -3.75
C LEU A 299 -1.27 29.00 -5.17
N ASP A 300 -0.09 29.57 -5.42
CA ASP A 300 0.37 29.94 -6.76
C ASP A 300 1.21 28.79 -7.32
N GLU A 301 0.60 27.95 -8.16
CA GLU A 301 1.21 26.75 -8.72
C GLU A 301 2.27 27.04 -9.78
N ASN A 302 2.44 28.31 -10.19
CA ASN A 302 3.55 28.75 -11.04
C ASN A 302 4.83 29.05 -10.23
N LYS A 303 4.77 28.89 -8.90
CA LYS A 303 5.90 29.00 -7.97
C LYS A 303 6.06 27.69 -7.20
N THR A 304 6.86 27.69 -6.15
CA THR A 304 6.89 26.62 -5.16
C THR A 304 5.57 26.52 -4.39
N TYR A 305 4.93 25.35 -4.38
CA TYR A 305 3.60 25.16 -3.78
C TYR A 305 3.47 23.91 -2.89
N SER A 306 4.54 23.15 -2.65
CA SER A 306 4.46 21.87 -1.92
C SER A 306 5.67 21.57 -1.05
N TRP A 307 5.46 20.82 0.04
CA TRP A 307 6.54 20.19 0.82
C TRP A 307 6.99 18.84 0.21
N VAL A 308 6.35 18.39 -0.87
CA VAL A 308 6.74 17.17 -1.58
C VAL A 308 7.77 17.53 -2.65
N LYS A 309 8.89 16.81 -2.72
CA LYS A 309 9.87 16.94 -3.83
C LYS A 309 9.31 16.32 -5.11
N SER A 310 9.91 16.60 -6.27
CA SER A 310 9.45 16.07 -7.56
C SER A 310 10.38 14.96 -8.10
N PRO A 311 10.22 13.68 -7.68
CA PRO A 311 11.01 12.59 -8.22
C PRO A 311 10.57 12.23 -9.65
N ARG A 312 11.54 11.92 -10.50
CA ARG A 312 11.35 11.44 -11.87
C ARG A 312 12.23 10.22 -12.13
N TRP A 313 11.75 9.29 -12.93
CA TRP A 313 12.54 8.16 -13.44
C TRP A 313 12.90 8.43 -14.90
N ASN A 314 14.20 8.58 -15.23
CA ASN A 314 14.67 8.97 -16.56
C ASN A 314 13.93 10.21 -17.12
N GLY A 315 13.63 11.17 -16.23
CA GLY A 315 12.86 12.37 -16.58
C GLY A 315 11.35 12.20 -16.71
N HIS A 316 10.80 10.98 -16.58
CA HIS A 316 9.37 10.70 -16.62
C HIS A 316 8.74 10.79 -15.22
N ALA A 317 7.55 11.39 -15.14
CA ALA A 317 6.68 11.24 -13.98
C ALA A 317 6.12 9.81 -13.96
N MET A 318 6.11 9.20 -12.77
CA MET A 318 5.73 7.80 -12.57
C MET A 318 4.59 7.69 -11.54
N GLU A 319 3.66 6.79 -11.80
CA GLU A 319 2.70 6.29 -10.81
C GLU A 319 3.26 5.02 -10.16
N VAL A 320 3.13 4.93 -8.84
CA VAL A 320 3.54 3.75 -8.05
C VAL A 320 2.37 3.28 -7.18
N GLY A 321 2.40 2.02 -6.74
CA GLY A 321 1.37 1.46 -5.87
C GLY A 321 0.76 0.17 -6.40
N PRO A 322 -0.40 -0.25 -5.85
CA PRO A 322 -1.01 -1.53 -6.19
C PRO A 322 -1.28 -1.69 -7.68
N LEU A 323 -1.78 -0.64 -8.37
CA LEU A 323 -2.00 -0.70 -9.81
C LEU A 323 -0.71 -0.93 -10.58
N ALA A 324 0.38 -0.23 -10.24
CA ALA A 324 1.68 -0.43 -10.87
C ALA A 324 2.17 -1.88 -10.71
N ARG A 325 2.05 -2.45 -9.50
CA ARG A 325 2.48 -3.83 -9.21
C ARG A 325 1.63 -4.88 -9.91
N VAL A 326 0.30 -4.69 -9.95
CA VAL A 326 -0.59 -5.58 -10.69
C VAL A 326 -0.27 -5.55 -12.18
N LEU A 327 -0.05 -4.37 -12.77
CA LEU A 327 0.27 -4.22 -14.19
C LEU A 327 1.65 -4.80 -14.55
N VAL A 328 2.70 -4.51 -13.76
CA VAL A 328 4.04 -5.07 -13.99
C VAL A 328 4.02 -6.59 -13.78
N GLY A 329 3.30 -7.09 -12.77
CA GLY A 329 3.11 -8.53 -12.55
C GLY A 329 2.42 -9.22 -13.73
N TYR A 330 1.35 -8.62 -14.24
CA TYR A 330 0.61 -9.10 -15.40
C TYR A 330 1.48 -9.11 -16.67
N ALA A 331 2.13 -7.98 -16.99
CA ALA A 331 3.00 -7.80 -18.14
C ALA A 331 4.22 -8.75 -18.10
N SER A 332 4.75 -9.03 -16.90
CA SER A 332 5.85 -9.99 -16.69
C SER A 332 5.43 -11.45 -16.90
N GLY A 333 4.16 -11.71 -17.20
CA GLY A 333 3.67 -13.05 -17.46
C GLY A 333 3.44 -13.91 -16.22
N ARG A 334 3.44 -13.32 -15.01
CA ARG A 334 3.29 -14.08 -13.75
C ARG A 334 1.86 -14.67 -13.65
N PRO A 335 1.70 -16.00 -13.46
CA PRO A 335 0.39 -16.65 -13.47
C PRO A 335 -0.60 -16.09 -12.45
N GLU A 336 -0.17 -15.89 -11.20
CA GLU A 336 -1.03 -15.43 -10.10
C GLU A 336 -1.62 -14.04 -10.38
N PHE A 337 -0.83 -13.13 -10.97
CA PHE A 337 -1.30 -11.81 -11.37
C PHE A 337 -2.29 -11.87 -12.54
N LYS A 338 -2.03 -12.74 -13.53
CA LYS A 338 -2.96 -12.96 -14.65
C LYS A 338 -4.29 -13.52 -14.16
N GLU A 339 -4.26 -14.44 -13.19
CA GLU A 339 -5.45 -15.05 -12.62
C GLU A 339 -6.33 -14.04 -11.89
N VAL A 340 -5.77 -13.26 -10.95
CA VAL A 340 -6.57 -12.28 -10.21
C VAL A 340 -7.11 -11.16 -11.10
N VAL A 341 -6.35 -10.73 -12.11
CA VAL A 341 -6.83 -9.76 -13.11
C VAL A 341 -7.95 -10.36 -13.95
N ALA A 342 -7.79 -11.59 -14.44
CA ALA A 342 -8.81 -12.27 -15.23
C ALA A 342 -10.10 -12.49 -14.43
N MET A 343 -9.98 -12.87 -13.15
CA MET A 343 -11.11 -13.03 -12.23
C MET A 343 -11.90 -11.73 -12.12
N ALA A 344 -11.24 -10.59 -11.85
CA ALA A 344 -11.90 -9.31 -11.69
C ALA A 344 -12.59 -8.82 -12.97
N LEU A 345 -11.87 -8.85 -14.09
CA LEU A 345 -12.37 -8.39 -15.39
C LEU A 345 -13.54 -9.26 -15.87
N THR A 346 -13.45 -10.58 -15.69
CA THR A 346 -14.54 -11.50 -16.06
C THR A 346 -15.76 -11.28 -15.18
N ARG A 347 -15.57 -11.14 -13.86
CA ARG A 347 -16.68 -10.95 -12.92
C ARG A 347 -17.43 -9.64 -13.15
N LEU A 348 -16.72 -8.59 -13.54
CA LEU A 348 -17.28 -7.27 -13.83
C LEU A 348 -17.69 -7.09 -15.29
N ASN A 349 -17.38 -8.06 -16.17
CA ASN A 349 -17.54 -7.97 -17.62
C ASN A 349 -16.89 -6.69 -18.20
N LEU A 350 -15.64 -6.44 -17.80
CA LEU A 350 -14.86 -5.27 -18.19
C LEU A 350 -13.67 -5.65 -19.09
N PRO A 351 -13.28 -4.77 -20.02
CA PRO A 351 -12.09 -4.97 -20.83
C PRO A 351 -10.83 -4.55 -20.03
N ALA A 352 -9.64 -4.95 -20.49
CA ALA A 352 -8.38 -4.71 -19.78
C ALA A 352 -8.08 -3.22 -19.56
N GLU A 353 -8.55 -2.35 -20.46
CA GLU A 353 -8.38 -0.90 -20.38
C GLU A 353 -9.02 -0.29 -19.12
N ALA A 354 -9.99 -0.98 -18.51
CA ALA A 354 -10.64 -0.55 -17.27
C ALA A 354 -9.68 -0.50 -16.06
N LEU A 355 -8.52 -1.16 -16.14
CA LEU A 355 -7.49 -1.10 -15.10
C LEU A 355 -6.84 0.29 -15.02
N PHE A 356 -6.81 1.04 -16.12
CA PHE A 356 -6.18 2.37 -16.16
C PHE A 356 -7.15 3.46 -15.71
N SER A 357 -7.62 3.38 -14.46
CA SER A 357 -8.61 4.30 -13.90
C SER A 357 -8.56 4.35 -12.37
N THR A 358 -9.32 5.27 -11.77
CA THR A 358 -9.59 5.32 -10.32
C THR A 358 -10.15 3.99 -9.81
N LEU A 359 -11.18 3.43 -10.46
CA LEU A 359 -11.71 2.12 -10.06
C LEU A 359 -10.70 0.98 -10.28
N GLY A 360 -9.87 1.07 -11.33
CA GLY A 360 -8.76 0.15 -11.56
C GLY A 360 -7.73 0.15 -10.42
N ARG A 361 -7.40 1.31 -9.84
CA ARG A 361 -6.54 1.40 -8.64
C ARG A 361 -7.19 0.77 -7.41
N VAL A 362 -8.48 1.07 -7.18
CA VAL A 362 -9.24 0.47 -6.07
C VAL A 362 -9.30 -1.05 -6.21
N ALA A 363 -9.55 -1.55 -7.44
CA ALA A 363 -9.56 -2.97 -7.75
C ALA A 363 -8.19 -3.62 -7.53
N ALA A 364 -7.13 -3.03 -8.07
CA ALA A 364 -5.76 -3.54 -7.95
C ALA A 364 -5.34 -3.72 -6.48
N ARG A 365 -5.75 -2.82 -5.57
CA ARG A 365 -5.50 -2.96 -4.14
C ARG A 365 -6.16 -4.19 -3.53
N GLY A 366 -7.39 -4.50 -3.90
CA GLY A 366 -8.07 -5.72 -3.43
C GLY A 366 -7.47 -6.99 -3.99
N LEU A 367 -7.12 -7.00 -5.28
CA LEU A 367 -6.45 -8.14 -5.92
C LEU A 367 -5.06 -8.40 -5.31
N GLU A 368 -4.31 -7.34 -5.04
CA GLU A 368 -3.04 -7.44 -4.33
C GLU A 368 -3.22 -7.90 -2.88
N CYS A 369 -4.27 -7.45 -2.19
CA CYS A 369 -4.57 -7.89 -0.83
C CYS A 369 -4.87 -9.39 -0.76
N HIS A 370 -5.60 -9.91 -1.76
CA HIS A 370 -5.81 -11.35 -1.94
C HIS A 370 -4.49 -12.09 -2.10
N LEU A 371 -3.65 -11.69 -3.05
CA LEU A 371 -2.32 -12.29 -3.24
C LEU A 371 -1.50 -12.23 -1.94
N ALA A 372 -1.47 -11.08 -1.26
CA ALA A 372 -0.71 -10.89 -0.05
C ALA A 372 -1.16 -11.79 1.11
N ALA A 373 -2.48 -12.02 1.27
CA ALA A 373 -3.01 -12.89 2.31
C ALA A 373 -2.61 -14.36 2.10
N HIS A 374 -2.63 -14.83 0.84
CA HIS A 374 -2.20 -16.19 0.49
C HIS A 374 -0.68 -16.35 0.57
N TRP A 375 0.09 -15.38 0.07
CA TRP A 375 1.55 -15.38 0.20
C TRP A 375 2.01 -15.33 1.66
N LEU A 376 1.25 -14.67 2.54
CA LEU A 376 1.57 -14.66 3.97
C LEU A 376 1.55 -16.08 4.56
N MET A 377 0.63 -16.93 4.11
CA MET A 377 0.60 -18.34 4.48
C MET A 377 1.76 -19.12 3.86
N ASP A 378 2.12 -18.85 2.60
CA ASP A 378 3.29 -19.47 1.97
C ASP A 378 4.58 -19.17 2.74
N GLU A 379 4.83 -17.91 3.09
CA GLU A 379 6.02 -17.51 3.85
C GLU A 379 6.04 -18.15 5.24
N PHE A 380 4.87 -18.24 5.90
CA PHE A 380 4.75 -18.96 7.17
C PHE A 380 5.10 -20.45 7.01
N ASN A 381 4.61 -21.10 5.96
CA ASN A 381 4.93 -22.49 5.67
C ASN A 381 6.42 -22.70 5.37
N ASN A 382 7.06 -21.77 4.66
CA ASN A 382 8.51 -21.79 4.41
C ASN A 382 9.31 -21.66 5.71
N LEU A 383 8.92 -20.74 6.61
CA LEU A 383 9.52 -20.64 7.94
C LEU A 383 9.40 -21.97 8.69
N MET A 384 8.20 -22.54 8.76
CA MET A 384 7.96 -23.81 9.43
C MET A 384 8.77 -24.96 8.84
N ALA A 385 8.99 -24.98 7.53
CA ALA A 385 9.83 -25.98 6.86
C ALA A 385 11.30 -25.86 7.30
N ASN A 386 11.87 -24.65 7.32
CA ASN A 386 13.24 -24.41 7.79
C ASN A 386 13.41 -24.80 9.27
N LEU A 387 12.43 -24.44 10.12
CA LEU A 387 12.47 -24.79 11.54
C LEU A 387 12.44 -26.31 11.77
N LYS A 388 11.64 -27.04 11.00
CA LYS A 388 11.59 -28.52 11.02
C LYS A 388 12.89 -29.15 10.52
N ALA A 389 13.57 -28.51 9.58
CA ALA A 389 14.88 -28.92 9.09
C ALA A 389 16.04 -28.60 10.05
N GLY A 390 15.77 -27.88 11.16
CA GLY A 390 16.74 -27.55 12.19
C GLY A 390 17.48 -26.22 11.98
N ASP A 391 17.09 -25.38 11.02
CA ASP A 391 17.62 -24.03 10.87
C ASP A 391 16.74 -23.03 11.62
N TRP A 392 17.25 -22.50 12.73
CA TRP A 392 16.55 -21.56 13.62
C TRP A 392 17.19 -20.17 13.63
N VAL A 393 18.15 -19.89 12.75
CA VAL A 393 18.96 -18.66 12.80
C VAL A 393 18.17 -17.47 12.27
N THR A 394 17.96 -16.45 13.11
CA THR A 394 17.16 -15.25 12.78
C THR A 394 17.97 -13.95 12.71
N ALA A 395 19.26 -13.97 13.04
CA ALA A 395 20.15 -12.82 12.87
C ALA A 395 21.61 -13.24 12.72
N THR A 396 22.39 -12.44 12.00
CA THR A 396 23.85 -12.47 12.04
C THR A 396 24.37 -11.26 12.81
N MET A 397 25.37 -11.48 13.67
CA MET A 397 26.03 -10.43 14.46
C MET A 397 27.48 -10.16 14.02
N GLN A 398 27.91 -10.73 12.89
CA GLN A 398 29.31 -10.66 12.41
C GLN A 398 29.79 -9.22 12.20
N ASN A 399 28.91 -8.32 11.75
CA ASN A 399 29.21 -6.91 11.52
C ASN A 399 28.38 -5.99 12.43
N TRP A 400 28.06 -6.44 13.65
CA TRP A 400 27.30 -5.62 14.61
C TRP A 400 28.11 -4.42 15.11
N GLU A 401 29.38 -4.66 15.46
CA GLU A 401 30.25 -3.62 16.01
C GLU A 401 30.71 -2.64 14.91
N PRO A 402 30.56 -1.30 15.09
CA PRO A 402 30.95 -0.31 14.09
C PRO A 402 32.41 -0.35 13.65
N SER A 403 33.31 -0.88 14.50
CA SER A 403 34.71 -1.11 14.18
C SER A 403 34.94 -2.14 13.06
N THR A 404 33.92 -2.92 12.70
CA THR A 404 33.97 -3.93 11.63
C THR A 404 33.50 -3.41 10.27
N TRP A 405 33.00 -2.18 10.21
CA TRP A 405 32.41 -1.62 9.00
C TRP A 405 33.49 -1.00 8.11
N PRO A 406 33.25 -0.89 6.79
CA PRO A 406 34.03 -0.01 5.94
C PRO A 406 34.02 1.43 6.49
N VAL A 407 35.14 2.14 6.37
CA VAL A 407 35.28 3.53 6.86
C VAL A 407 34.35 4.49 6.12
N ASP A 408 34.10 4.24 4.83
CA ASP A 408 33.22 5.00 3.95
C ASP A 408 32.48 4.02 3.05
N CYS A 409 31.15 3.94 3.17
CA CYS A 409 30.31 3.07 2.35
C CYS A 409 28.93 3.64 2.08
N HIS A 410 28.35 3.25 0.95
CA HIS A 410 27.03 3.68 0.49
C HIS A 410 26.14 2.46 0.31
N GLY A 411 24.84 2.62 0.60
CA GLY A 411 23.88 1.56 0.39
C GLY A 411 22.51 2.07 -0.02
N VAL A 412 21.75 1.20 -0.65
CA VAL A 412 20.35 1.40 -0.96
C VAL A 412 19.52 0.26 -0.39
N GLY A 413 18.50 0.62 0.37
CA GLY A 413 17.52 -0.31 0.90
C GLY A 413 16.16 0.01 0.32
N PHE A 414 15.51 -0.99 -0.27
CA PHE A 414 14.24 -0.80 -0.94
C PHE A 414 13.24 -1.90 -0.58
N THR A 415 11.99 -1.58 -0.83
CA THR A 415 10.83 -2.47 -0.73
C THR A 415 9.70 -1.87 -1.57
N GLU A 416 8.65 -2.64 -1.74
CA GLU A 416 7.36 -2.14 -2.16
C GLU A 416 6.54 -1.93 -0.88
N ALA A 417 6.27 -0.69 -0.52
CA ALA A 417 5.31 -0.39 0.54
C ALA A 417 3.87 -0.55 0.01
N PRO A 418 2.85 -0.63 0.88
CA PRO A 418 1.45 -0.73 0.43
C PRO A 418 1.08 0.33 -0.63
N ARG A 419 1.63 1.54 -0.51
CA ARG A 419 1.40 2.67 -1.43
C ARG A 419 2.33 2.71 -2.66
N GLY A 420 3.34 1.85 -2.77
CA GLY A 420 4.24 1.80 -3.94
C GLY A 420 5.73 1.63 -3.61
N ALA A 421 6.55 1.98 -4.60
CA ALA A 421 8.01 1.89 -4.55
C ALA A 421 8.62 2.80 -3.45
N LEU A 422 9.32 2.19 -2.49
CA LEU A 422 9.99 2.87 -1.37
C LEU A 422 11.48 2.53 -1.39
N ALA A 423 12.33 3.55 -1.28
CA ALA A 423 13.76 3.33 -1.10
C ALA A 423 14.41 4.39 -0.20
N HIS A 424 15.41 3.93 0.52
CA HIS A 424 16.28 4.67 1.42
C HIS A 424 17.72 4.55 0.89
N TRP A 425 18.38 5.68 0.70
CA TRP A 425 19.79 5.76 0.33
C TRP A 425 20.57 6.27 1.52
N ILE A 426 21.64 5.57 1.87
CA ILE A 426 22.47 5.88 3.03
C ILE A 426 23.93 6.01 2.61
N HIS A 427 24.60 7.01 3.15
CA HIS A 427 26.05 7.15 3.16
C HIS A 427 26.52 7.05 4.61
N ILE A 428 27.32 6.04 4.91
CA ILE A 428 27.95 5.84 6.21
C ILE A 428 29.42 6.22 6.08
N LYS A 429 29.88 7.10 6.96
CA LYS A 429 31.27 7.53 7.03
C LYS A 429 31.72 7.66 8.48
N ASP A 430 32.91 7.15 8.79
CA ASP A 430 33.51 7.21 10.12
C ASP A 430 32.53 6.74 11.22
N GLN A 431 31.86 5.60 10.95
CA GLN A 431 30.88 4.95 11.82
C GLN A 431 29.58 5.75 12.07
N LYS A 432 29.34 6.81 11.31
CA LYS A 432 28.15 7.66 11.41
C LYS A 432 27.43 7.77 10.07
N ILE A 433 26.16 8.15 10.13
CA ILE A 433 25.38 8.49 8.94
C ILE A 433 25.82 9.89 8.49
N GLU A 434 26.43 9.96 7.31
CA GLU A 434 26.82 11.22 6.66
C GLU A 434 25.65 11.81 5.85
N ASN A 435 24.95 10.97 5.08
CA ASN A 435 23.73 11.35 4.36
C ASN A 435 22.68 10.23 4.44
N TYR A 436 21.42 10.64 4.47
CA TYR A 436 20.28 9.73 4.44
C TYR A 436 19.12 10.37 3.69
N GLN A 437 18.73 9.76 2.57
CA GLN A 437 17.65 10.27 1.72
C GLN A 437 16.60 9.19 1.49
N CYS A 438 15.34 9.61 1.55
CA CYS A 438 14.20 8.74 1.31
C CYS A 438 13.44 9.24 0.08
N VAL A 439 13.11 8.32 -0.83
CA VAL A 439 12.07 8.56 -1.83
C VAL A 439 10.94 7.58 -1.55
N VAL A 440 9.81 8.14 -1.13
CA VAL A 440 8.67 7.42 -0.56
C VAL A 440 7.54 7.36 -1.60
N PRO A 441 6.64 6.37 -1.60
CA PRO A 441 5.68 6.20 -2.69
C PRO A 441 4.79 7.41 -2.95
N THR A 442 4.25 8.02 -1.89
CA THR A 442 3.45 9.23 -2.02
C THR A 442 4.26 10.45 -2.48
N THR A 443 5.60 10.43 -2.37
CA THR A 443 6.46 11.46 -3.00
C THR A 443 6.37 11.39 -4.52
N TRP A 444 6.27 10.18 -5.09
CA TRP A 444 6.04 9.99 -6.52
C TRP A 444 4.63 10.43 -6.92
N ASN A 445 3.62 9.90 -6.24
CA ASN A 445 2.24 10.09 -6.66
C ASN A 445 1.74 11.52 -6.42
N ALA A 446 2.11 12.14 -5.29
CA ALA A 446 1.78 13.52 -4.93
C ALA A 446 2.86 14.52 -5.34
N SER A 447 3.77 14.12 -6.24
CA SER A 447 4.80 15.00 -6.80
C SER A 447 4.17 16.28 -7.35
N PRO A 448 4.70 17.46 -7.02
CA PRO A 448 4.37 18.67 -7.76
C PRO A 448 5.02 18.62 -9.15
N ARG A 449 4.83 19.69 -9.91
CA ARG A 449 5.45 19.88 -11.23
C ARG A 449 6.98 19.85 -11.14
N ASP A 450 7.61 19.41 -12.23
CA ASP A 450 9.06 19.54 -12.41
C ASP A 450 9.42 20.84 -13.15
N ASP A 451 10.70 21.02 -13.47
CA ASP A 451 11.27 22.11 -14.25
C ASP A 451 10.65 22.26 -15.66
N LYS A 452 10.13 21.16 -16.23
CA LYS A 452 9.47 21.12 -17.55
C LYS A 452 7.96 21.28 -17.46
N GLY A 453 7.42 21.48 -16.26
CA GLY A 453 5.98 21.58 -16.02
C GLY A 453 5.24 20.24 -16.09
N GLN A 454 5.94 19.10 -16.11
CA GLN A 454 5.29 17.79 -16.09
C GLN A 454 4.64 17.57 -14.72
N ILE A 455 3.34 17.28 -14.73
CA ILE A 455 2.51 17.07 -13.54
C ILE A 455 2.71 15.67 -12.93
N GLY A 456 2.43 15.52 -11.64
CA GLY A 456 2.49 14.25 -10.93
C GLY A 456 1.27 13.34 -11.15
N ALA A 457 1.26 12.17 -10.52
CA ALA A 457 0.19 11.17 -10.71
C ALA A 457 -1.17 11.67 -10.21
N TYR A 458 -1.23 12.31 -9.04
CA TYR A 458 -2.47 12.85 -8.48
C TYR A 458 -3.04 13.97 -9.35
N GLU A 459 -2.22 14.95 -9.73
CA GLU A 459 -2.64 16.04 -10.61
C GLU A 459 -3.16 15.48 -11.96
N SER A 460 -2.43 14.52 -12.54
CA SER A 460 -2.81 13.87 -13.80
C SER A 460 -4.12 13.09 -13.69
N ALA A 461 -4.33 12.36 -12.59
CA ALA A 461 -5.56 11.59 -12.37
C ALA A 461 -6.78 12.49 -12.13
N LEU A 462 -6.61 13.71 -11.62
CA LEU A 462 -7.74 14.63 -11.42
C LEU A 462 -8.19 15.34 -12.71
N LEU A 463 -7.34 15.39 -13.75
CA LEU A 463 -7.70 16.03 -15.01
C LEU A 463 -8.89 15.32 -15.68
N GLY A 464 -9.91 16.11 -16.01
CA GLY A 464 -11.13 15.62 -16.65
C GLY A 464 -12.13 14.94 -15.71
N THR A 465 -11.86 14.89 -14.41
CA THR A 465 -12.81 14.35 -13.42
C THR A 465 -14.06 15.26 -13.35
N PRO A 466 -15.27 14.74 -13.61
CA PRO A 466 -16.50 15.52 -13.48
C PRO A 466 -16.76 15.83 -12.00
N VAL A 467 -17.18 17.06 -11.71
CA VAL A 467 -17.57 17.49 -10.35
C VAL A 467 -19.01 17.97 -10.40
N HIS A 468 -19.90 17.27 -9.70
CA HIS A 468 -21.32 17.62 -9.69
C HIS A 468 -21.60 18.91 -8.89
N ASP A 469 -21.06 19.00 -7.67
CA ASP A 469 -21.14 20.19 -6.81
C ASP A 469 -19.73 20.56 -6.32
N PRO A 470 -19.16 21.72 -6.71
CA PRO A 470 -17.85 22.16 -6.24
C PRO A 470 -17.73 22.32 -4.72
N LYS A 471 -18.84 22.43 -3.98
CA LYS A 471 -18.85 22.46 -2.50
C LYS A 471 -18.85 21.06 -1.88
N GLN A 472 -19.08 20.03 -2.67
CA GLN A 472 -19.11 18.62 -2.27
C GLN A 472 -18.21 17.80 -3.22
N PRO A 473 -16.87 17.94 -3.13
CA PRO A 473 -15.92 17.38 -4.08
C PRO A 473 -15.72 15.86 -3.96
N LEU A 474 -16.82 15.09 -3.87
CA LEU A 474 -16.80 13.64 -3.72
C LEU A 474 -16.03 12.94 -4.85
N GLU A 475 -16.14 13.43 -6.09
CA GLU A 475 -15.44 12.85 -7.22
C GLU A 475 -13.91 13.08 -7.16
N ILE A 476 -13.48 14.20 -6.58
CA ILE A 476 -12.06 14.47 -6.31
C ILE A 476 -11.56 13.50 -5.23
N LEU A 477 -12.32 13.33 -4.14
CA LEU A 477 -11.96 12.41 -3.05
C LEU A 477 -11.78 10.98 -3.55
N ARG A 478 -12.72 10.46 -4.36
CA ARG A 478 -12.63 9.11 -4.93
C ARG A 478 -11.32 8.85 -5.66
N THR A 479 -10.83 9.84 -6.41
CA THR A 479 -9.58 9.72 -7.19
C THR A 479 -8.34 9.86 -6.32
N ILE A 480 -8.35 10.76 -5.33
CA ILE A 480 -7.21 10.93 -4.41
C ILE A 480 -7.10 9.76 -3.43
N HIS A 481 -8.23 9.20 -2.98
CA HIS A 481 -8.27 8.03 -2.11
C HIS A 481 -8.03 6.72 -2.85
N SER A 482 -8.17 6.62 -4.18
CA SER A 482 -7.88 5.38 -4.92
C SER A 482 -6.40 5.06 -4.99
#